data_AF-A0A8K0K9M3-F1
#
_entry.id   AF-A0A8K0K9M3-F1
#
_cell.length_a   1.000
_cell.length_b   1.000
_cell.length_c   1.000
_cell.angle_alpha   90.00
_cell.angle_beta   90.00
_cell.angle_gamma   90.00
#
_symmetry.space_group_name_H-M   'P 1'
#
loop_
_entity.id
_entity.type
_entity.pdbx_description
1 polymer ?
#
loop_
_entity_poly.entity_id
_entity_poly.type
_entity_poly.pdbx_seq_one_letter_code
_entity_poly.pdbx_strand_id
1 'polypeptide(L)'
;MTLIFLGGLTRSQLSSWVERIKEGTILSVLASLLARLHNVLRDEPSLELNGEYVALWPAVLSNANSYHLRAVAEMLWQLLSQALDIYPINIGYLKLMGDLNFVMNHYAIAMKYYLEAAIVASDFFGQPIPRTVIDDSIFRRMIKCCTQLQCHTQDPLSFSLLAAVLCQFLEEVDYVTAFKSLGERGGSTADAADAHLASCVWDITLLEFLVHLHAKRGEIQRKQQAIKVIGLLELNSNNNEEIQREAANIRKARFLRAISRQYVM
;
A
#
# COMPACT_ATOMS: atom_id res chain seq x y z
N MET A 1 -31.47 -8.62 8.82
CA MET A 1 -31.46 -7.14 8.74
C MET A 1 -31.97 -6.55 10.06
N THR A 2 -31.26 -6.77 11.16
CA THR A 2 -31.35 -5.97 12.40
C THR A 2 -30.12 -6.36 13.21
N LEU A 3 -29.08 -5.53 13.23
CA LEU A 3 -28.05 -5.64 14.27
C LEU A 3 -28.64 -4.99 15.50
N ILE A 4 -29.31 -5.80 16.32
CA ILE A 4 -29.70 -5.40 17.67
C ILE A 4 -28.42 -5.50 18.50
N PHE A 5 -27.66 -4.41 18.56
CA PHE A 5 -26.83 -4.18 19.73
C PHE A 5 -27.79 -4.04 20.92
N LEU A 6 -27.54 -4.80 21.98
CA LEU A 6 -28.36 -4.94 23.20
C LEU A 6 -28.48 -3.64 24.04
N GLY A 7 -28.79 -2.51 23.42
CA GLY A 7 -28.79 -1.18 24.06
C GLY A 7 -29.53 -0.09 23.27
N GLY A 8 -30.68 -0.41 22.67
CA GLY A 8 -31.69 0.58 22.23
C GLY A 8 -31.37 1.47 21.02
N LEU A 9 -30.12 1.51 20.54
CA LEU A 9 -29.74 2.30 19.36
C LEU A 9 -29.79 1.47 18.08
N THR A 10 -30.54 1.93 17.08
CA THR A 10 -30.53 1.35 15.74
C THR A 10 -29.23 1.72 15.01
N ARG A 11 -28.88 0.97 13.95
CA ARG A 11 -27.73 1.30 13.09
C ARG A 11 -27.80 2.74 12.57
N SER A 12 -28.96 3.22 12.17
CA SER A 12 -29.13 4.59 11.67
C SER A 12 -28.94 5.66 12.75
N GLN A 13 -29.37 5.39 13.99
CA GLN A 13 -29.12 6.27 15.13
C GLN A 13 -27.64 6.30 15.52
N LEU A 14 -26.94 5.16 15.42
CA LEU A 14 -25.52 5.10 15.67
C LEU A 14 -24.73 5.85 14.58
N SER A 15 -25.06 5.66 13.30
CA SER A 15 -24.42 6.40 12.20
C SER A 15 -24.63 7.91 12.35
N SER A 16 -25.85 8.36 12.66
CA SER A 16 -26.12 9.80 12.85
C SER A 16 -25.45 10.38 14.09
N TRP A 17 -25.21 9.58 15.12
CA TRP A 17 -24.42 10.00 16.28
C TRP A 17 -22.94 10.13 15.93
N VAL A 18 -22.39 9.15 15.22
CA VAL A 18 -21.00 9.16 14.72
C VAL A 18 -20.72 10.41 13.89
N GLU A 19 -21.64 10.78 12.98
CA GLU A 19 -21.57 12.00 12.15
C GLU A 19 -21.42 13.32 12.93
N ARG A 20 -21.76 13.32 14.22
CA ARG A 20 -21.68 14.51 15.08
C ARG A 20 -20.35 14.60 15.85
N ILE A 21 -19.58 13.52 15.88
CA ILE A 21 -18.29 13.46 16.57
C ILE A 21 -17.24 14.18 15.71
N LYS A 22 -16.53 15.11 16.33
CA LYS A 22 -15.43 15.83 15.67
C LYS A 22 -14.11 15.74 16.41
N GLU A 23 -14.12 15.17 17.61
CA GLU A 23 -12.95 15.12 18.49
C GLU A 23 -12.07 13.92 18.10
N GLY A 24 -10.80 14.20 17.80
CA GLY A 24 -9.88 13.22 17.22
C GLY A 24 -9.66 11.98 18.11
N THR A 25 -9.55 12.15 19.42
CA THR A 25 -9.30 11.02 20.33
C THR A 25 -10.47 10.03 20.32
N ILE A 26 -11.70 10.54 20.43
CA ILE A 26 -12.91 9.71 20.37
C ILE A 26 -12.99 9.00 19.01
N LEU A 27 -12.69 9.67 17.89
CA LEU A 27 -12.67 9.05 16.57
C LEU A 27 -11.63 7.91 16.50
N SER A 28 -10.40 8.13 16.97
CA SER A 28 -9.37 7.08 17.05
C SER A 28 -9.79 5.90 17.91
N VAL A 29 -10.37 6.15 19.09
CA VAL A 29 -10.83 5.10 20.00
C VAL A 29 -11.96 4.28 19.36
N LEU A 30 -12.95 4.93 18.74
CA LEU A 30 -14.04 4.22 18.04
C LEU A 30 -13.53 3.44 16.82
N ALA A 31 -12.59 4.01 16.05
CA ALA A 31 -12.01 3.34 14.89
C ALA A 31 -11.22 2.09 15.33
N SER A 32 -10.47 2.20 16.42
CA SER A 32 -9.71 1.07 16.99
C SER A 32 -10.61 -0.06 17.51
N LEU A 33 -11.76 0.29 18.10
CA LEU A 33 -12.76 -0.68 18.54
C LEU A 33 -13.32 -1.47 17.36
N LEU A 34 -13.77 -0.75 16.32
CA LEU A 34 -14.34 -1.35 15.12
C LEU A 34 -13.28 -2.15 14.34
N ALA A 35 -12.04 -1.67 14.29
CA ALA A 35 -10.92 -2.39 13.70
C ALA A 35 -10.62 -3.69 14.47
N ARG A 36 -10.61 -3.65 15.82
CA ARG A 36 -10.44 -4.86 16.63
C ARG A 36 -11.58 -5.85 16.40
N LEU A 37 -12.82 -5.36 16.45
CA LEU A 37 -14.02 -6.18 16.22
C LEU A 37 -13.96 -6.85 14.83
N HIS A 38 -13.54 -6.10 13.81
CA HIS A 38 -13.33 -6.64 12.47
C HIS A 38 -12.26 -7.75 12.46
N ASN A 39 -11.10 -7.52 13.12
CA ASN A 39 -10.01 -8.50 13.15
C ASN A 39 -10.45 -9.82 13.82
N VAL A 40 -11.12 -9.73 14.97
CA VAL A 40 -11.59 -10.93 15.70
C VAL A 40 -12.65 -11.68 14.91
N LEU A 41 -13.56 -10.98 14.22
CA LEU A 41 -14.60 -11.62 13.41
C LEU A 41 -14.06 -12.25 12.12
N ARG A 42 -12.96 -11.71 11.58
CA ARG A 42 -12.33 -12.27 10.38
C ARG A 42 -11.41 -13.45 10.69
N ASP A 43 -10.73 -13.41 11.83
CA ASP A 43 -9.81 -14.47 12.29
C ASP A 43 -8.71 -14.83 11.26
N GLU A 44 -8.17 -13.80 10.59
CA GLU A 44 -7.08 -13.94 9.61
C GLU A 44 -5.92 -12.99 9.96
N PRO A 45 -4.89 -13.46 10.70
CA PRO A 45 -3.80 -12.62 11.20
C PRO A 45 -3.05 -11.83 10.11
N SER A 46 -2.95 -12.40 8.91
CA SER A 46 -2.27 -11.73 7.77
C SER A 46 -3.02 -10.50 7.24
N LEU A 47 -4.29 -10.32 7.61
CA LEU A 47 -5.18 -9.28 7.12
C LEU A 47 -5.75 -8.41 8.26
N GLU A 48 -5.06 -8.36 9.40
CA GLU A 48 -5.45 -7.50 10.51
C GLU A 48 -5.40 -6.01 10.13
N LEU A 49 -6.41 -5.28 10.59
CA LEU A 49 -6.48 -3.83 10.55
C LEU A 49 -5.64 -3.27 11.70
N ASN A 50 -4.69 -2.40 11.38
CA ASN A 50 -3.82 -1.77 12.37
C ASN A 50 -4.31 -0.34 12.67
N GLY A 51 -4.29 0.05 13.93
CA GLY A 51 -4.71 1.38 14.36
C GLY A 51 -4.17 1.74 15.73
N GLU A 52 -4.17 3.03 16.02
CA GLU A 52 -3.90 3.53 17.37
C GLU A 52 -4.91 2.89 18.34
N TYR A 53 -4.49 2.51 19.54
CA TYR A 53 -5.35 1.94 20.58
C TYR A 53 -5.98 0.56 20.32
N VAL A 54 -5.70 -0.13 19.20
CA VAL A 54 -6.27 -1.48 18.93
C VAL A 54 -5.96 -2.48 20.05
N ALA A 55 -4.78 -2.36 20.68
CA ALA A 55 -4.35 -3.20 21.79
C ALA A 55 -5.15 -3.00 23.09
N LEU A 56 -5.96 -1.93 23.22
CA LEU A 56 -6.81 -1.71 24.40
C LEU A 56 -8.00 -2.68 24.45
N TRP A 57 -8.35 -3.30 23.32
CA TRP A 57 -9.58 -4.07 23.18
C TRP A 57 -9.34 -5.59 23.31
N PRO A 58 -10.30 -6.33 23.87
CA PRO A 58 -10.19 -7.78 24.03
C PRO A 58 -9.89 -8.52 22.72
N ALA A 59 -9.16 -9.63 22.81
CA ALA A 59 -8.88 -10.53 21.69
C ALA A 59 -10.01 -11.53 21.38
N VAL A 60 -10.95 -11.67 22.31
CA VAL A 60 -12.00 -12.70 22.24
C VAL A 60 -13.34 -12.02 22.36
N LEU A 61 -14.28 -12.43 21.49
CA LEU A 61 -15.66 -11.98 21.51
C LEU A 61 -16.55 -13.13 21.95
N SER A 62 -17.41 -12.86 22.95
CA SER A 62 -18.53 -13.74 23.25
C SER A 62 -19.58 -13.62 22.15
N ASN A 63 -20.18 -14.74 21.72
CA ASN A 63 -21.23 -14.77 20.70
C ASN A 63 -20.83 -14.14 19.35
N ALA A 64 -19.62 -14.43 18.84
CA ALA A 64 -19.12 -13.91 17.57
C ALA A 64 -20.11 -14.07 16.39
N ASN A 65 -20.88 -15.17 16.36
CA ASN A 65 -21.90 -15.46 15.34
C ASN A 65 -23.06 -14.45 15.31
N SER A 66 -23.26 -13.64 16.35
CA SER A 66 -24.28 -12.59 16.41
C SER A 66 -23.87 -11.30 15.70
N TYR A 67 -22.61 -11.20 15.28
CA TYR A 67 -22.07 -10.03 14.58
C TYR A 67 -21.93 -10.31 13.08
N HIS A 68 -22.07 -9.26 12.28
CA HIS A 68 -21.89 -9.35 10.84
C HIS A 68 -20.64 -8.57 10.42
N LEU A 69 -19.60 -9.29 9.97
CA LEU A 69 -18.31 -8.71 9.56
C LEU A 69 -18.48 -7.54 8.59
N ARG A 70 -19.32 -7.70 7.56
CA ARG A 70 -19.60 -6.65 6.56
C ARG A 70 -20.18 -5.38 7.18
N ALA A 71 -21.09 -5.51 8.15
CA ALA A 71 -21.70 -4.35 8.77
C ALA A 71 -20.71 -3.58 9.68
N VAL A 72 -19.78 -4.31 10.32
CA VAL A 72 -18.66 -3.70 11.07
C VAL A 72 -17.73 -2.96 10.12
N ALA A 73 -17.37 -3.57 8.99
CA ALA A 73 -16.56 -2.93 7.95
C ALA A 73 -17.23 -1.66 7.38
N GLU A 74 -18.53 -1.72 7.08
CA GLU A 74 -19.29 -0.55 6.58
C GLU A 74 -19.35 0.57 7.62
N MET A 75 -19.51 0.26 8.91
CA MET A 75 -19.51 1.25 9.98
C MET A 75 -18.13 1.88 10.18
N LEU A 76 -17.07 1.08 10.13
CA LEU A 76 -15.69 1.57 10.19
C LEU A 76 -15.40 2.48 8.99
N TRP A 77 -15.83 2.12 7.79
CA TRP A 77 -15.69 2.94 6.59
C TRP A 77 -16.41 4.28 6.72
N GLN A 78 -17.63 4.30 7.28
CA GLN A 78 -18.38 5.54 7.53
C GLN A 78 -17.64 6.46 8.51
N LEU A 79 -17.19 5.90 9.64
CA LEU A 79 -16.42 6.62 10.65
C LEU A 79 -15.12 7.19 10.08
N LEU A 80 -14.37 6.39 9.31
CA LEU A 80 -13.10 6.82 8.71
C LEU A 80 -13.30 7.88 7.62
N SER A 81 -14.32 7.74 6.78
CA SER A 81 -14.65 8.75 5.78
C SER A 81 -14.88 10.12 6.42
N GLN A 82 -15.70 10.17 7.47
CA GLN A 82 -15.92 11.39 8.23
C GLN A 82 -14.65 11.88 8.95
N ALA A 83 -13.89 10.97 9.56
CA ALA A 83 -12.66 11.34 10.25
C ALA A 83 -11.63 11.96 9.29
N LEU A 84 -11.57 11.47 8.04
CA LEU A 84 -10.72 12.01 6.99
C LEU A 84 -11.27 13.32 6.39
N ASP A 85 -12.58 13.53 6.38
CA ASP A 85 -13.14 14.85 6.02
C ASP A 85 -12.72 15.94 7.02
N ILE A 86 -12.59 15.58 8.31
CA ILE A 86 -12.20 16.52 9.38
C ILE A 86 -10.67 16.61 9.51
N TYR A 87 -9.97 15.48 9.39
CA TYR A 87 -8.52 15.35 9.57
C TYR A 87 -7.87 14.67 8.35
N PRO A 88 -7.84 15.33 7.18
CA PRO A 88 -7.45 14.71 5.90
C PRO A 88 -5.98 14.26 5.84
N ILE A 89 -5.13 14.87 6.67
CA ILE A 89 -3.70 14.54 6.76
C ILE A 89 -3.38 13.61 7.93
N ASN A 90 -4.37 13.02 8.61
CA ASN A 90 -4.11 12.06 9.67
C ASN A 90 -3.61 10.73 9.08
N ILE A 91 -2.32 10.48 9.22
CA ILE A 91 -1.65 9.28 8.69
C ILE A 91 -2.26 7.99 9.25
N GLY A 92 -2.65 7.96 10.52
CA GLY A 92 -3.27 6.79 11.15
C GLY A 92 -4.61 6.43 10.48
N TYR A 93 -5.45 7.43 10.20
CA TYR A 93 -6.71 7.23 9.50
C TYR A 93 -6.52 6.82 8.05
N LEU A 94 -5.57 7.44 7.33
CA LEU A 94 -5.24 7.07 5.95
C LEU A 94 -4.79 5.61 5.88
N LYS A 95 -3.88 5.19 6.76
CA LYS A 95 -3.42 3.79 6.84
C LYS A 95 -4.56 2.83 7.13
N LEU A 96 -5.38 3.11 8.14
CA LEU A 96 -6.49 2.24 8.53
C LEU A 96 -7.57 2.16 7.43
N MET A 97 -7.80 3.25 6.69
CA MET A 97 -8.68 3.26 5.52
C MET A 97 -8.09 2.46 4.35
N GLY A 98 -6.77 2.54 4.14
CA GLY A 98 -6.04 1.69 3.19
C GLY A 98 -6.15 0.20 3.54
N ASP A 99 -5.93 -0.14 4.80
CA ASP A 99 -6.09 -1.50 5.35
C ASP A 99 -7.51 -2.01 5.14
N LEU A 100 -8.52 -1.20 5.47
CA LEU A 100 -9.93 -1.55 5.30
C LEU A 100 -10.29 -1.81 3.83
N ASN A 101 -9.83 -0.97 2.91
CA ASN A 101 -10.07 -1.18 1.49
C ASN A 101 -9.31 -2.40 0.95
N PHE A 102 -8.11 -2.66 1.45
CA PHE A 102 -7.33 -3.84 1.10
C PHE A 102 -8.05 -5.13 1.49
N VAL A 103 -8.57 -5.20 2.73
CA VAL A 103 -9.31 -6.37 3.21
C VAL A 103 -10.62 -6.62 2.46
N MET A 104 -11.24 -5.55 1.96
CA MET A 104 -12.44 -5.59 1.12
C MET A 104 -12.13 -5.85 -0.37
N ASN A 105 -10.88 -6.11 -0.74
CA ASN A 105 -10.40 -6.31 -2.12
C ASN A 105 -10.54 -5.08 -3.04
N HIS A 106 -10.67 -3.88 -2.48
CA HIS A 106 -10.66 -2.63 -3.23
C HIS A 106 -9.22 -2.12 -3.41
N TYR A 107 -8.41 -2.88 -4.15
CA TYR A 107 -6.95 -2.68 -4.23
C TYR A 107 -6.50 -1.31 -4.76
N ALA A 108 -7.22 -0.73 -5.73
CA ALA A 108 -6.89 0.60 -6.24
C ALA A 108 -7.10 1.70 -5.18
N ILE A 109 -8.19 1.60 -4.42
CA ILE A 109 -8.51 2.53 -3.33
C ILE A 109 -7.53 2.35 -2.16
N ALA A 110 -7.19 1.09 -1.84
CA ALA A 110 -6.16 0.80 -0.84
C ALA A 110 -4.81 1.42 -1.21
N MET A 111 -4.39 1.26 -2.48
CA MET A 111 -3.16 1.87 -3.00
C MET A 111 -3.19 3.40 -2.85
N LYS A 112 -4.30 4.04 -3.22
CA LYS A 112 -4.48 5.50 -3.06
C LYS A 112 -4.22 5.94 -1.62
N TYR A 113 -4.88 5.32 -0.63
CA TYR A 113 -4.73 5.72 0.77
C TYR A 113 -3.34 5.45 1.35
N TYR A 114 -2.66 4.35 0.95
CA TYR A 114 -1.27 4.13 1.34
C TYR A 114 -0.34 5.20 0.76
N LEU A 115 -0.58 5.63 -0.48
CA LEU A 115 0.18 6.71 -1.13
C LEU A 115 -0.09 8.07 -0.49
N GLU A 116 -1.34 8.38 -0.14
CA GLU A 116 -1.68 9.59 0.63
C GLU A 116 -0.97 9.61 1.99
N ALA A 117 -0.99 8.48 2.72
CA ALA A 117 -0.26 8.36 3.99
C ALA A 117 1.24 8.60 3.79
N ALA A 118 1.83 8.02 2.74
CA ALA A 118 3.24 8.20 2.40
C ALA A 118 3.57 9.64 1.99
N ILE A 119 2.69 10.33 1.24
CA ILE A 119 2.82 11.74 0.87
C ILE A 119 2.90 12.61 2.12
N VAL A 120 1.97 12.42 3.05
CA VAL A 120 1.92 13.21 4.28
C VAL A 120 3.16 12.93 5.15
N ALA A 121 3.55 11.66 5.28
CA ALA A 121 4.68 11.25 6.12
C ALA A 121 6.05 11.76 5.63
N SER A 122 6.16 12.13 4.35
CA SER A 122 7.43 12.46 3.69
C SER A 122 7.49 13.88 3.15
N ASP A 123 6.49 14.71 3.43
CA ASP A 123 6.32 16.03 2.84
C ASP A 123 6.43 15.97 1.30
N PHE A 124 5.48 15.26 0.69
CA PHE A 124 5.43 15.05 -0.76
C PHE A 124 6.69 14.39 -1.34
N PHE A 125 7.22 13.41 -0.61
CA PHE A 125 8.46 12.69 -0.90
C PHE A 125 9.69 13.60 -0.96
N GLY A 126 9.62 14.78 -0.33
CA GLY A 126 10.77 15.67 -0.13
C GLY A 126 11.78 15.10 0.86
N GLN A 127 11.30 14.26 1.80
CA GLN A 127 12.12 13.54 2.76
C GLN A 127 11.97 12.01 2.59
N PRO A 128 12.94 11.21 3.06
CA PRO A 128 12.76 9.77 3.13
C PRO A 128 11.56 9.41 4.00
N ILE A 129 10.76 8.43 3.57
CA ILE A 129 9.60 7.97 4.34
C ILE A 129 10.09 7.27 5.62
N PRO A 130 9.64 7.69 6.82
CA PRO A 130 9.99 7.00 8.05
C PRO A 130 9.41 5.57 8.06
N ARG A 131 10.27 4.57 8.28
CA ARG A 131 9.84 3.16 8.39
C ARG A 131 8.90 2.89 9.58
N THR A 132 8.96 3.73 10.61
CA THR A 132 8.01 3.71 11.75
C THR A 132 6.59 4.08 11.33
N VAL A 133 6.43 4.75 10.18
CA VAL A 133 5.15 5.21 9.66
C VAL A 133 4.65 4.28 8.56
N ILE A 134 5.48 4.05 7.54
CA ILE A 134 5.21 3.10 6.45
C ILE A 134 6.24 1.98 6.55
N ASP A 135 5.81 0.85 7.12
CA ASP A 135 6.63 -0.33 7.33
C ASP A 135 6.52 -1.34 6.17
N ASP A 136 7.27 -2.43 6.29
CA ASP A 136 7.25 -3.53 5.33
C ASP A 136 5.87 -4.17 5.19
N SER A 137 5.02 -4.13 6.22
CA SER A 137 3.66 -4.70 6.13
C SER A 137 2.80 -3.93 5.13
N ILE A 138 2.91 -2.60 5.11
CA ILE A 138 2.20 -1.74 4.16
C ILE A 138 2.78 -1.92 2.76
N PHE A 139 4.11 -1.94 2.61
CA PHE A 139 4.72 -2.19 1.30
C PHE A 139 4.33 -3.55 0.73
N ARG A 140 4.26 -4.62 1.55
CA ARG A 140 3.74 -5.92 1.12
C ARG A 140 2.28 -5.85 0.65
N ARG A 141 1.44 -5.07 1.32
CA ARG A 141 0.06 -4.81 0.87
C ARG A 141 0.03 -4.05 -0.46
N MET A 142 0.87 -3.03 -0.63
CA MET A 142 1.01 -2.30 -1.90
C MET A 142 1.47 -3.21 -3.03
N ILE A 143 2.47 -4.08 -2.80
CA ILE A 143 2.92 -5.09 -3.78
C ILE A 143 1.75 -5.99 -4.16
N LYS A 144 1.00 -6.50 -3.18
CA LYS A 144 -0.19 -7.32 -3.44
C LYS A 144 -1.27 -6.56 -4.22
N CYS A 145 -1.53 -5.28 -3.91
CA CYS A 145 -2.42 -4.45 -4.71
C CYS A 145 -2.00 -4.40 -6.19
N CYS A 146 -0.70 -4.23 -6.48
CA CYS A 146 -0.19 -4.21 -7.85
C CYS A 146 -0.46 -5.53 -8.57
N THR A 147 -0.14 -6.66 -7.92
CA THR A 147 -0.37 -7.99 -8.51
C THR A 147 -1.84 -8.28 -8.79
N GLN A 148 -2.76 -7.79 -7.94
CA GLN A 148 -4.20 -8.02 -8.13
C GLN A 148 -4.79 -7.11 -9.19
N LEU A 149 -4.32 -5.85 -9.29
CA LEU A 149 -4.76 -4.93 -10.34
C LEU A 149 -4.31 -5.38 -11.72
N GLN A 150 -3.12 -5.98 -11.83
CA GLN A 150 -2.61 -6.60 -13.06
C GLN A 150 -3.60 -7.62 -13.67
N CYS A 151 -4.40 -8.32 -12.86
CA CYS A 151 -5.35 -9.31 -13.35
C CYS A 151 -6.65 -8.72 -13.93
N HIS A 152 -6.94 -7.44 -13.68
CA HIS A 152 -8.27 -6.84 -13.94
C HIS A 152 -8.25 -5.60 -14.84
N THR A 153 -7.08 -5.01 -15.12
CA THR A 153 -6.97 -3.78 -15.92
C THR A 153 -6.55 -4.03 -17.37
N GLN A 154 -6.97 -3.15 -18.29
CA GLN A 154 -6.59 -3.18 -19.71
C GLN A 154 -5.11 -2.89 -19.98
N ASP A 155 -4.38 -2.27 -19.04
CA ASP A 155 -2.92 -2.08 -19.10
C ASP A 155 -2.19 -2.86 -17.99
N PRO A 156 -2.12 -4.20 -18.09
CA PRO A 156 -1.53 -5.06 -17.07
C PRO A 156 0.00 -4.94 -16.98
N LEU A 157 0.67 -4.35 -17.99
CA LEU A 157 2.12 -4.34 -18.08
C LEU A 157 2.77 -3.39 -17.07
N SER A 158 2.17 -2.21 -16.88
CA SER A 158 2.64 -1.18 -15.93
C SER A 158 2.73 -1.69 -14.48
N PHE A 159 1.81 -2.58 -14.07
CA PHE A 159 1.71 -3.06 -12.69
C PHE A 159 2.78 -4.10 -12.31
N SER A 160 3.32 -4.83 -13.29
CA SER A 160 4.37 -5.85 -13.04
C SER A 160 5.69 -5.22 -12.60
N LEU A 161 6.11 -4.14 -13.28
CA LEU A 161 7.31 -3.39 -12.93
C LEU A 161 7.10 -2.58 -11.64
N LEU A 162 5.89 -2.08 -11.42
CA LEU A 162 5.51 -1.41 -10.17
C LEU A 162 5.67 -2.35 -8.96
N ALA A 163 5.17 -3.58 -9.07
CA ALA A 163 5.32 -4.61 -8.04
C ALA A 163 6.81 -4.94 -7.78
N ALA A 164 7.60 -5.11 -8.85
CA ALA A 164 9.03 -5.41 -8.73
C ALA A 164 9.84 -4.25 -8.13
N VAL A 165 9.51 -3.00 -8.47
CA VAL A 165 10.15 -1.82 -7.87
C VAL A 165 9.78 -1.70 -6.38
N LEU A 166 8.51 -1.93 -6.02
CA LEU A 166 8.08 -1.95 -4.63
C LEU A 166 8.76 -3.04 -3.79
N CYS A 167 9.16 -4.16 -4.39
CA CYS A 167 9.92 -5.21 -3.67
C CYS A 167 11.26 -4.70 -3.13
N GLN A 168 11.87 -3.66 -3.72
CA GLN A 168 13.10 -3.05 -3.21
C GLN A 168 12.86 -2.13 -2.00
N PHE A 169 11.61 -1.72 -1.72
CA PHE A 169 11.28 -0.87 -0.59
C PHE A 169 11.33 -1.63 0.75
N LEU A 170 11.21 -2.94 0.71
CA LEU A 170 11.33 -3.82 1.88
C LEU A 170 12.73 -3.73 2.48
N GLU A 171 12.88 -4.12 3.74
CA GLU A 171 14.20 -4.21 4.38
C GLU A 171 15.06 -5.27 3.68
N GLU A 172 14.47 -6.44 3.44
CA GLU A 172 15.03 -7.47 2.57
C GLU A 172 14.25 -7.49 1.25
N VAL A 173 14.97 -7.36 0.14
CA VAL A 173 14.36 -7.34 -1.20
C VAL A 173 13.68 -8.67 -1.48
N ASP A 174 12.38 -8.64 -1.79
CA ASP A 174 11.62 -9.85 -2.17
C ASP A 174 11.85 -10.19 -3.65
N TYR A 175 12.99 -10.82 -3.94
CA TYR A 175 13.37 -11.25 -5.28
C TYR A 175 12.39 -12.27 -5.87
N VAL A 176 11.79 -13.14 -5.04
CA VAL A 176 10.87 -14.19 -5.51
C VAL A 176 9.64 -13.56 -6.14
N THR A 177 9.00 -12.63 -5.42
CA THR A 177 7.82 -11.91 -5.91
C THR A 177 8.18 -11.00 -7.08
N ALA A 178 9.32 -10.29 -7.02
CA ALA A 178 9.77 -9.42 -8.09
C ALA A 178 9.99 -10.18 -9.41
N PHE A 179 10.76 -11.28 -9.39
CA PHE A 179 11.05 -12.07 -10.59
C PHE A 179 9.81 -12.75 -11.16
N LYS A 180 8.92 -13.24 -10.29
CA LYS A 180 7.63 -13.79 -10.72
C LYS A 180 6.81 -12.73 -11.45
N SER A 181 6.65 -11.54 -10.84
CA SER A 181 5.86 -10.44 -11.40
C SER A 181 6.39 -10.00 -12.77
N LEU A 182 7.71 -9.86 -12.91
CA LEU A 182 8.36 -9.51 -14.17
C LEU A 182 8.29 -10.63 -15.22
N GLY A 183 8.24 -11.89 -14.78
CA GLY A 183 8.22 -13.08 -15.62
C GLY A 183 6.86 -13.35 -16.28
N GLU A 184 5.76 -12.97 -15.63
CA GLU A 184 4.39 -13.13 -16.13
C GLU A 184 4.20 -12.32 -17.43
N ARG A 185 3.92 -13.02 -18.54
CA ARG A 185 3.82 -12.44 -19.89
C ARG A 185 2.59 -11.53 -20.04
N GLY A 186 2.80 -10.28 -20.40
CA GLY A 186 1.88 -9.47 -21.20
C GLY A 186 2.64 -8.92 -22.41
N GLY A 187 2.16 -9.18 -23.62
CA GLY A 187 2.82 -8.70 -24.84
C GLY A 187 2.76 -7.18 -24.96
N SER A 188 3.83 -6.60 -25.53
CA SER A 188 3.90 -5.29 -26.20
C SER A 188 3.38 -4.03 -25.47
N THR A 189 4.28 -3.05 -25.43
CA THR A 189 4.04 -1.59 -25.46
C THR A 189 3.42 -0.88 -24.25
N ALA A 190 4.29 -0.44 -23.33
CA ALA A 190 4.16 0.82 -22.59
C ALA A 190 5.55 1.50 -22.46
N ASP A 191 6.20 1.75 -23.59
CA ASP A 191 7.64 2.03 -23.72
C ASP A 191 8.13 3.21 -22.88
N ALA A 192 7.30 4.24 -22.74
CA ALA A 192 7.65 5.46 -22.01
C ALA A 192 7.46 5.33 -20.50
N ALA A 193 6.38 4.66 -20.06
CA ALA A 193 6.09 4.42 -18.65
C ALA A 193 7.09 3.42 -18.06
N ASP A 194 7.37 2.33 -18.79
CA ASP A 194 8.34 1.31 -18.39
C ASP A 194 9.77 1.87 -18.33
N ALA A 195 10.16 2.73 -19.26
CA ALA A 195 11.49 3.37 -19.24
C ALA A 195 11.65 4.31 -18.03
N HIS A 196 10.61 5.08 -17.68
CA HIS A 196 10.64 5.94 -16.50
C HIS A 196 10.70 5.11 -15.20
N LEU A 197 9.93 4.03 -15.11
CA LEU A 197 9.91 3.13 -13.96
C LEU A 197 11.20 2.30 -13.84
N ALA A 198 11.82 1.88 -14.95
CA ALA A 198 13.11 1.20 -14.95
C ALA A 198 14.23 2.09 -14.37
N SER A 199 14.15 3.41 -14.57
CA SER A 199 15.07 4.37 -13.93
C SER A 199 14.92 4.45 -12.40
N CYS A 200 13.86 3.84 -11.84
CA CYS A 200 13.59 3.78 -10.42
C CYS A 200 14.13 2.50 -9.76
N VAL A 201 14.75 1.59 -10.50
CA VAL A 201 15.42 0.41 -9.93
C VAL A 201 16.83 0.81 -9.48
N TRP A 202 17.20 0.45 -8.24
CA TRP A 202 18.55 0.65 -7.69
C TRP A 202 19.25 -0.66 -7.32
N ASP A 203 18.50 -1.74 -7.14
CA ASP A 203 19.04 -3.05 -6.86
C ASP A 203 19.69 -3.66 -8.11
N ILE A 204 20.96 -4.00 -8.00
CA ILE A 204 21.77 -4.52 -9.11
C ILE A 204 21.26 -5.89 -9.56
N THR A 205 20.87 -6.77 -8.63
CA THR A 205 20.37 -8.11 -8.94
C THR A 205 19.08 -8.04 -9.78
N LEU A 206 18.16 -7.14 -9.44
CA LEU A 206 16.96 -6.90 -10.24
C LEU A 206 17.28 -6.33 -11.62
N LEU A 207 18.24 -5.40 -11.72
CA LEU A 207 18.68 -4.85 -13.00
C LEU A 207 19.31 -5.93 -13.90
N GLU A 208 20.16 -6.80 -13.35
CA GLU A 208 20.74 -7.94 -14.06
C GLU A 208 19.67 -8.91 -14.56
N PHE A 209 18.68 -9.20 -13.72
CA PHE A 209 17.54 -10.01 -14.12
C PHE A 209 16.74 -9.35 -15.27
N LEU A 210 16.49 -8.05 -15.21
CA LEU A 210 15.84 -7.30 -16.29
C LEU A 210 16.64 -7.37 -17.60
N VAL A 211 17.97 -7.21 -17.54
CA VAL A 211 18.85 -7.36 -18.71
C VAL A 211 18.71 -8.75 -19.32
N HIS A 212 18.77 -9.80 -18.50
CA HIS A 212 18.59 -11.18 -18.96
C HIS A 212 17.19 -11.42 -19.54
N LEU A 213 16.15 -10.92 -18.88
CA LEU A 213 14.77 -11.05 -19.32
C LEU A 213 14.53 -10.38 -20.67
N HIS A 214 14.97 -9.14 -20.84
CA HIS A 214 14.85 -8.41 -22.11
C HIS A 214 15.70 -9.05 -23.21
N ALA A 215 16.89 -9.56 -22.89
CA ALA A 215 17.70 -10.33 -23.84
C ALA A 215 16.96 -11.59 -24.34
N LYS A 216 16.36 -12.35 -23.42
CA LYS A 216 15.57 -13.55 -23.74
C LYS A 216 14.32 -13.23 -24.57
N ARG A 217 13.73 -12.04 -24.39
CA ARG A 217 12.55 -11.56 -25.14
C ARG A 217 12.89 -10.88 -26.47
N GLY A 218 14.17 -10.66 -26.78
CA GLY A 218 14.60 -9.91 -27.98
C GLY A 218 14.37 -8.40 -27.89
N GLU A 219 14.13 -7.86 -26.69
CA GLU A 219 13.81 -6.44 -26.44
C GLU A 219 15.10 -5.62 -26.33
N ILE A 220 15.77 -5.38 -27.45
CA ILE A 220 17.12 -4.78 -27.49
C ILE A 220 17.15 -3.39 -26.83
N GLN A 221 16.16 -2.53 -27.08
CA GLN A 221 16.14 -1.17 -26.53
C GLN A 221 16.04 -1.16 -24.99
N ARG A 222 15.13 -1.95 -24.43
CA ARG A 222 14.93 -2.06 -22.98
C ARG A 222 16.13 -2.71 -22.28
N LYS A 223 16.74 -3.72 -22.92
CA LYS A 223 18.02 -4.28 -22.48
C LYS A 223 19.10 -3.19 -22.37
N GLN A 224 19.27 -2.37 -23.41
CA GLN A 224 20.28 -1.30 -23.41
C GLN A 224 19.98 -0.22 -22.36
N GLN A 225 18.71 0.09 -22.11
CA GLN A 225 18.31 1.00 -21.04
C GLN A 225 18.69 0.44 -19.66
N ALA A 226 18.40 -0.82 -19.37
CA ALA A 226 18.78 -1.46 -18.11
C ALA A 226 20.31 -1.50 -17.93
N ILE A 227 21.08 -1.83 -18.98
CA ILE A 227 22.56 -1.77 -18.96
C ILE A 227 23.05 -0.34 -18.65
N LYS A 228 22.44 0.68 -19.26
CA LYS A 228 22.79 2.08 -18.98
C LYS A 228 22.54 2.45 -17.52
N VAL A 229 21.46 1.96 -16.91
CA VAL A 229 21.15 2.18 -15.49
C VAL A 229 22.19 1.49 -14.60
N ILE A 230 22.56 0.24 -14.88
CA ILE A 230 23.64 -0.47 -14.16
C ILE A 230 24.96 0.31 -14.22
N GLY A 231 25.26 0.92 -15.37
CA GLY A 231 26.47 1.72 -15.57
C GLY A 231 26.50 3.08 -14.86
N LEU A 232 25.44 3.47 -14.13
CA LEU A 232 25.43 4.71 -13.37
C LEU A 232 26.35 4.63 -12.16
N LEU A 233 27.24 5.60 -12.01
CA LEU A 233 28.25 5.64 -10.95
C LEU A 233 27.64 5.56 -9.54
N GLU A 234 26.47 6.16 -9.34
CA GLU A 234 25.76 6.16 -8.06
C GLU A 234 25.25 4.78 -7.62
N LEU A 235 25.09 3.84 -8.56
CA LEU A 235 24.69 2.45 -8.28
C LEU A 235 25.88 1.49 -8.16
N ASN A 236 27.11 2.00 -8.22
CA ASN A 236 28.30 1.16 -8.07
C ASN A 236 28.30 0.50 -6.69
N SER A 237 28.37 -0.84 -6.65
CA SER A 237 28.39 -1.63 -5.42
C SER A 237 29.59 -1.36 -4.53
N ASN A 238 30.65 -0.74 -5.06
CA ASN A 238 31.83 -0.31 -4.31
C ASN A 238 31.66 1.08 -3.66
N ASN A 239 30.57 1.80 -3.93
CA ASN A 239 30.27 3.04 -3.22
C ASN A 239 30.03 2.78 -1.73
N ASN A 240 30.26 3.79 -0.89
CA ASN A 240 29.91 3.70 0.52
C ASN A 240 28.38 3.60 0.70
N GLU A 241 27.95 3.12 1.87
CA GLU A 241 26.53 2.95 2.18
C GLU A 241 25.72 4.25 2.09
N GLU A 242 26.35 5.40 2.35
CA GLU A 242 25.69 6.71 2.29
C GLU A 242 25.29 7.07 0.85
N ILE A 243 26.20 6.90 -0.11
CA ILE A 243 25.91 7.16 -1.53
C ILE A 243 24.85 6.16 -2.03
N GLN A 244 24.96 4.88 -1.67
CA GLN A 244 23.98 3.87 -2.06
C GLN A 244 22.59 4.20 -1.50
N ARG A 245 22.52 4.63 -0.24
CA ARG A 245 21.28 5.04 0.43
C ARG A 245 20.67 6.27 -0.24
N GLU A 246 21.47 7.27 -0.59
CA GLU A 246 20.98 8.47 -1.24
C GLU A 246 20.48 8.17 -2.67
N ALA A 247 21.24 7.38 -3.44
CA ALA A 247 20.82 6.94 -4.77
C ALA A 247 19.49 6.16 -4.74
N ALA A 248 19.28 5.33 -3.70
CA ALA A 248 18.02 4.64 -3.47
C ALA A 248 16.91 5.62 -3.08
N ASN A 249 17.15 6.56 -2.17
CA ASN A 249 16.14 7.54 -1.72
C ASN A 249 15.62 8.41 -2.87
N ILE A 250 16.52 8.88 -3.75
CA ILE A 250 16.15 9.67 -4.94
C ILE A 250 15.22 8.86 -5.86
N ARG A 251 15.53 7.58 -6.07
CA ARG A 251 14.72 6.68 -6.91
C ARG A 251 13.39 6.33 -6.26
N LYS A 252 13.37 6.08 -4.94
CA LYS A 252 12.14 5.88 -4.16
C LYS A 252 11.21 7.07 -4.30
N ALA A 253 11.72 8.29 -4.10
CA ALA A 253 10.93 9.52 -4.24
C ALA A 253 10.41 9.72 -5.67
N ARG A 254 11.26 9.48 -6.68
CA ARG A 254 10.85 9.55 -8.10
C ARG A 254 9.72 8.56 -8.41
N PHE A 255 9.88 7.31 -7.98
CA PHE A 255 8.90 6.26 -8.17
C PHE A 255 7.57 6.61 -7.50
N LEU A 256 7.61 6.98 -6.22
CA LEU A 256 6.42 7.27 -5.45
C LEU A 256 5.67 8.51 -5.97
N ARG A 257 6.38 9.53 -6.46
CA ARG A 257 5.74 10.66 -7.16
C ARG A 257 5.04 10.23 -8.44
N ALA A 258 5.64 9.31 -9.21
CA ALA A 258 5.06 8.84 -10.46
C ALA A 258 3.79 8.03 -10.22
N ILE A 259 3.81 7.08 -9.28
CA ILE A 259 2.62 6.28 -8.93
C ILE A 259 1.53 7.15 -8.25
N SER A 260 1.89 8.12 -7.41
CA SER A 260 0.90 9.01 -6.80
C SER A 260 0.12 9.84 -7.83
N ARG A 261 0.74 10.20 -8.96
CA ARG A 261 0.04 10.87 -10.06
C ARG A 261 -1.00 9.99 -10.77
N GLN A 262 -0.93 8.67 -10.60
CA GLN A 262 -1.86 7.73 -11.23
C GLN A 262 -3.06 7.41 -10.32
N TYR A 263 -2.86 7.42 -8.99
CA TYR A 263 -3.86 6.94 -8.03
C TYR A 263 -4.45 8.04 -7.13
N VAL A 264 -3.74 9.15 -6.94
CA VAL A 264 -4.12 10.22 -6.01
C VAL A 264 -4.53 11.49 -6.76
N MET A 265 -3.81 11.84 -7.82
CA MET A 265 -4.07 13.02 -8.68
C MET A 265 -4.83 12.62 -9.94
#